data_AF-A0A1N6GT08-F1
#
_entry.id   AF-A0A1N6GT08-F1
#
_cell.length_a   1.000
_cell.length_b   1.000
_cell.length_c   1.000
_cell.angle_alpha   90.00
_cell.angle_beta   90.00
_cell.angle_gamma   90.00
#
_symmetry.space_group_name_H-M   'P 1'
#
loop_
_entity.id
_entity.type
_entity.pdbx_description
1 polymer ?
#
loop_
_entity_poly.entity_id
_entity_poly.type
_entity_poly.pdbx_seq_one_letter_code
_entity_poly.pdbx_strand_id
1 'polypeptide(L)' 'MPTAEALPMKPMLGLLALFVAASIVTVFAGSYGDGVVRAAGYVATLALGGVIALLVQSWKSRRPGTRPPR' A
#
# COMPACT_ATOMS: atom_id res chain seq x y z
N MET A 1 -25.83 -0.08 -15.46
CA MET A 1 -25.29 -0.32 -14.11
C MET A 1 -23.89 -0.90 -14.27
N PRO A 2 -22.80 -0.16 -14.04
CA PRO A 2 -21.46 -0.69 -14.28
C PRO A 2 -20.95 -1.42 -13.03
N THR A 3 -20.74 -2.72 -13.18
CA THR A 3 -20.13 -3.62 -12.20
C THR A 3 -18.62 -3.36 -12.13
N ALA A 4 -18.23 -2.41 -11.29
CA ALA A 4 -16.83 -2.14 -11.00
C ALA A 4 -16.29 -3.18 -9.98
N GLU A 5 -16.19 -4.44 -10.38
CA GLU A 5 -15.38 -5.42 -9.66
C GLU A 5 -13.90 -5.13 -9.94
N ALA A 6 -13.39 -4.11 -9.25
CA ALA A 6 -11.96 -3.86 -9.19
C ALA A 6 -11.32 -4.98 -8.36
N LEU A 7 -10.74 -5.94 -9.07
CA LEU A 7 -9.76 -6.93 -8.62
C LEU A 7 -9.10 -6.55 -7.27
N PRO A 8 -9.14 -7.40 -6.23
CA PRO A 8 -8.60 -7.09 -4.90
C PRO A 8 -7.10 -6.73 -4.90
N MET A 9 -6.38 -6.98 -6.00
CA MET A 9 -4.96 -6.63 -6.18
C MET A 9 -4.68 -5.20 -6.67
N LYS A 10 -5.66 -4.52 -7.30
CA LYS A 10 -5.47 -3.14 -7.80
C LYS A 10 -5.02 -2.13 -6.73
N PRO A 11 -5.61 -2.09 -5.52
CA PRO A 11 -5.15 -1.16 -4.47
C PRO A 11 -3.75 -1.50 -3.93
N MET A 12 -3.41 -2.79 -3.84
CA MET A 12 -2.09 -3.23 -3.39
C MET A 12 -0.98 -2.85 -4.38
N LEU A 13 -1.23 -3.06 -5.69
CA LEU A 13 -0.34 -2.61 -6.76
C LEU A 13 -0.15 -1.10 -6.77
N GLY A 14 -1.22 -0.33 -6.54
CA GLY A 14 -1.15 1.14 -6.45
C GLY A 14 -0.28 1.63 -5.29
N LEU A 15 -0.43 1.03 -4.11
CA LEU A 15 0.39 1.38 -2.94
C LEU A 15 1.86 0.97 -3.13
N LEU A 16 2.11 -0.16 -3.79
CA LEU A 16 3.47 -0.62 -4.08
C LEU A 16 4.16 0.29 -5.11
N ALA A 17 3.44 0.73 -6.14
CA ALA A 17 3.95 1.72 -7.10
C ALA A 17 4.26 3.07 -6.42
N LEU A 18 3.38 3.51 -5.50
CA LEU A 18 3.61 4.73 -4.72
C LEU A 18 4.84 4.63 -3.83
N PHE A 19 5.04 3.48 -3.17
CA PHE A 19 6.23 3.22 -2.34
C PHE A 19 7.52 3.27 -3.15
N VAL A 20 7.54 2.66 -4.35
CA VAL A 20 8.70 2.67 -5.25
C VAL A 20 8.98 4.09 -5.73
N ALA A 21 7.95 4.83 -6.18
CA ALA A 21 8.11 6.21 -6.62
C ALA A 21 8.66 7.11 -5.49
N ALA A 22 8.13 7.00 -4.28
CA ALA A 22 8.60 7.75 -3.13
C ALA A 22 10.07 7.41 -2.78
N SER A 23 10.46 6.14 -2.86
CA SER A 23 11.83 5.71 -2.61
C SER A 23 12.82 6.28 -3.64
N ILE A 24 12.44 6.30 -4.92
CA ILE A 24 13.24 6.94 -5.98
C ILE A 24 13.38 8.43 -5.69
N VAL A 25 12.29 9.11 -5.32
CA VAL A 25 12.35 10.54 -4.96
C VAL A 25 13.32 10.74 -3.79
N THR A 26 13.25 9.95 -2.71
CA THR A 26 14.17 10.09 -1.57
C THR A 26 15.65 9.95 -1.98
N VAL A 27 15.99 9.02 -2.88
CA VAL A 27 17.37 8.78 -3.32
C VAL A 27 17.89 9.88 -4.25
N PHE A 28 17.04 10.39 -5.13
CA PHE A 28 17.44 11.35 -6.17
C PHE A 28 17.10 12.82 -5.84
N ALA A 29 16.33 13.09 -4.78
CA ALA A 29 15.93 14.44 -4.39
C ALA A 29 17.00 15.23 -3.63
N GLY A 30 18.26 14.76 -3.60
CA GLY A 30 19.37 15.45 -2.91
C GLY A 30 19.53 16.93 -3.31
N SER A 31 19.11 17.31 -4.53
CA SER A 31 19.14 18.69 -5.02
C SER A 31 17.89 19.52 -4.69
N TYR A 32 16.81 18.91 -4.22
CA TYR A 32 15.51 19.56 -3.97
C TYR A 32 15.33 20.00 -2.50
N GLY A 33 16.28 19.64 -1.63
CA GLY A 33 16.31 20.03 -0.22
C GLY A 33 15.73 18.99 0.74
N ASP A 34 16.16 19.04 2.00
CA ASP A 34 15.84 18.08 3.07
C ASP A 34 14.32 17.88 3.27
N GLY A 35 13.53 18.94 3.07
CA GLY A 35 12.07 18.91 3.18
C GLY A 35 11.41 17.96 2.19
N VAL A 36 11.90 17.88 0.95
CA VAL A 36 11.35 16.98 -0.08
C VAL A 36 11.70 15.53 0.24
N VAL A 37 12.91 15.29 0.71
CA VAL A 37 13.38 13.96 1.15
C VAL A 37 12.55 13.46 2.34
N ARG A 38 12.29 14.33 3.34
CA ARG A 38 11.41 14.00 4.47
C ARG A 38 9.98 13.70 4.04
N ALA A 39 9.40 14.54 3.18
CA ALA A 39 8.05 14.33 2.67
C ALA A 39 7.93 13.00 1.90
N ALA A 40 8.91 12.68 1.05
CA ALA A 40 8.98 11.41 0.34
C ALA A 40 9.10 10.22 1.32
N GLY A 41 9.88 10.35 2.39
CA GLY A 41 9.96 9.36 3.46
C GLY A 41 8.64 9.11 4.18
N TYR A 42 7.86 10.17 4.47
CA TYR A 42 6.52 10.01 5.05
C TYR A 42 5.55 9.31 4.10
N VAL A 43 5.57 9.68 2.82
CA VAL A 43 4.74 9.04 1.79
C VAL A 43 5.10 7.57 1.64
N ALA A 44 6.40 7.23 1.61
CA ALA A 44 6.87 5.85 1.58
C ALA A 44 6.38 5.05 2.80
N THR A 45 6.45 5.64 3.99
CA THR A 45 5.98 4.99 5.23
C THR A 45 4.48 4.71 5.21
N LEU A 46 3.67 5.67 4.76
CA LEU A 46 2.22 5.50 4.60
C LEU A 46 1.88 4.42 3.56
N ALA A 47 2.58 4.43 2.42
CA ALA A 47 2.40 3.42 1.38
C ALA A 47 2.72 2.01 1.90
N LEU A 48 3.82 1.85 2.62
CA LEU A 48 4.20 0.59 3.26
C LEU A 48 3.15 0.12 4.28
N GLY A 49 2.67 1.03 5.13
CA GLY A 49 1.59 0.75 6.08
C GLY A 49 0.31 0.27 5.39
N GLY A 50 -0.06 0.90 4.28
CA GLY A 50 -1.21 0.47 3.46
C GLY A 50 -1.04 -0.93 2.87
N VAL A 51 0.15 -1.26 2.35
CA VAL A 51 0.45 -2.60 1.83
C VAL A 51 0.32 -3.65 2.95
N ILE A 52 0.88 -3.38 4.13
CA ILE A 52 0.80 -4.27 5.28
C ILE A 52 -0.66 -4.48 5.71
N ALA A 53 -1.46 -3.41 5.77
CA ALA A 53 -2.88 -3.51 6.12
C ALA A 53 -3.66 -4.39 5.14
N LEU A 54 -3.41 -4.26 3.84
CA LEU A 54 -4.03 -5.12 2.82
C LEU A 54 -3.57 -6.58 2.92
N LEU A 55 -2.30 -6.83 3.25
CA LEU A 55 -1.78 -8.19 3.48
C LEU A 55 -2.45 -8.83 4.70
N VAL A 56 -2.58 -8.10 5.81
CA VAL A 56 -3.27 -8.57 7.02
C VAL A 56 -4.74 -8.84 6.72
N GLN A 57 -5.41 -7.96 5.97
CA GLN A 57 -6.80 -8.16 5.56
C GLN A 57 -6.94 -9.40 4.67
N SER A 58 -6.06 -9.57 3.67
CA SER A 58 -6.04 -10.75 2.79
C SER A 58 -5.79 -12.04 3.58
N TRP A 59 -4.93 -12.00 4.59
CA TRP A 59 -4.67 -13.15 5.44
C TRP A 59 -5.85 -13.49 6.34
N LYS A 60 -6.52 -12.48 6.91
CA LYS A 60 -7.75 -12.67 7.70
C LYS A 60 -8.89 -13.24 6.85
N SER A 61 -9.07 -12.75 5.63
CA SER A 61 -10.08 -13.27 4.69
C SER A 61 -9.82 -14.71 4.25
N ARG A 62 -8.56 -15.19 4.29
CA ARG A 62 -8.20 -16.57 3.97
C ARG A 62 -8.36 -17.55 5.14
N ARG A 63 -8.57 -17.06 6.37
CA ARG A 63 -8.89 -17.93 7.50
C ARG A 63 -10.36 -18.33 7.39
N PRO A 64 -10.68 -19.62 7.18
CA PRO A 64 -12.06 -20.07 7.24
C PRO A 64 -12.61 -19.67 8.60
N GLY A 65 -13.66 -18.85 8.60
CA GLY A 65 -14.37 -18.56 9.83
C GLY A 65 -14.74 -19.90 10.46
N THR A 66 -14.44 -20.05 11.75
CA THR A 66 -15.01 -21.08 12.62
C THR A 66 -16.51 -20.85 12.66
N ARG A 67 -17.21 -21.19 11.57
CA ARG A 67 -18.66 -21.19 11.50
C ARG A 67 -19.09 -22.35 12.39
N PRO A 68 -19.75 -22.11 13.54
CA PRO A 68 -20.25 -23.21 14.34
C PRO A 68 -21.23 -24.00 13.46
N PRO A 69 -21.12 -25.34 13.39
CA PRO A 69 -22.13 -26.15 12.74
C PRO A 69 -23.47 -25.90 13.44
N ARG A 70 -24.50 -25.55 12.67
CA ARG A 70 -25.88 -25.54 13.13
C ARG A 70 -26.44 -26.94 13.11
#